data_AF-G8NYZ2-F1
#
_entry.id   AF-G8NYZ2-F1
#
_cell.length_a   1.000
_cell.length_b   1.000
_cell.length_c   1.000
_cell.angle_alpha   90.00
_cell.angle_beta   90.00
_cell.angle_gamma   90.00
#
_symmetry.space_group_name_H-M   'P 1'
#
loop_
_entity.id
_entity.type
_entity.pdbx_description
1 polymer ?
#
loop_
_entity_poly.entity_id
_entity_poly.type
_entity_poly.pdbx_seq_one_letter_code
_entity_poly.pdbx_strand_id
1 'polypeptide(L)'
;MRKFLVALAIGFCCFAARGQKTRFGDELPHPKPGVVYPIKVHVSGLHYRTEDIGTPQNYDVTYVDAILNGKKVELQTRSYSPVQPYDLLLGDYQARLLKDPHKTKSALLFQEYELLLPDNTLWRCTVTGISE
;
A
#
# COMPACT_ATOMS: atom_id res chain seq x y z
N MET A 1 -26.78 35.93 10.44
CA MET A 1 -26.41 34.97 9.37
C MET A 1 -24.90 34.82 9.13
N ARG A 2 -24.05 35.82 9.38
CA ARG A 2 -22.57 35.70 9.23
C ARG A 2 -21.89 34.68 10.18
N LYS A 3 -22.40 34.50 11.40
CA LYS A 3 -21.78 33.63 12.42
C LYS A 3 -21.92 32.12 12.12
N PHE A 4 -22.96 31.72 11.39
CA PHE A 4 -23.19 30.33 10.99
C PHE A 4 -22.26 29.88 9.85
N LEU A 5 -21.88 30.79 8.96
CA LEU A 5 -20.95 30.49 7.86
C LEU A 5 -19.53 30.16 8.37
N VAL A 6 -19.11 30.77 9.48
CA VAL A 6 -17.79 30.51 10.09
C VAL A 6 -17.73 29.12 10.72
N ALA A 7 -18.80 28.68 11.39
CA ALA A 7 -18.87 27.34 11.97
C ALA A 7 -18.87 26.24 10.90
N LEU A 8 -19.52 26.48 9.76
CA LEU A 8 -19.60 25.52 8.65
C LEU A 8 -18.24 25.39 7.92
N ALA A 9 -17.46 26.47 7.83
CA ALA A 9 -16.11 26.45 7.27
C ALA A 9 -15.12 25.67 8.14
N ILE A 10 -15.18 25.83 9.48
CA ILE A 10 -14.31 25.10 10.41
C ILE A 10 -14.64 23.60 10.42
N GLY A 11 -15.93 23.24 10.33
CA GLY A 11 -16.35 21.84 10.23
C GLY A 11 -15.82 21.14 8.98
N PHE A 12 -15.70 21.84 7.86
CA PHE A 12 -15.24 21.27 6.59
C PHE A 12 -13.73 20.98 6.56
N CYS A 13 -12.92 21.78 7.26
CA CYS A 13 -11.47 21.58 7.34
C CYS A 13 -11.09 20.26 8.04
N CYS A 14 -11.87 19.80 9.01
CA CYS A 14 -11.59 18.55 9.72
C CYS A 14 -11.83 17.29 8.87
N PHE A 15 -12.74 17.35 7.87
CA PHE A 15 -13.00 16.21 6.98
C PHE A 15 -11.96 16.08 5.86
N ALA A 16 -11.36 17.19 5.42
CA ALA A 16 -10.37 17.19 4.35
C ALA A 16 -9.01 16.54 4.75
N ALA A 17 -8.75 16.39 6.05
CA ALA A 17 -7.50 15.81 6.56
C ALA A 17 -7.45 14.27 6.51
N ARG A 18 -8.53 13.58 6.10
CA ARG A 18 -8.55 12.10 6.04
C ARG A 18 -7.87 11.48 4.81
N GLY A 19 -7.14 12.27 4.03
CA GLY A 19 -6.16 11.77 3.06
C GLY A 19 -4.83 11.49 3.75
N GLN A 20 -4.74 10.41 4.52
CA GLN A 20 -3.56 10.05 5.31
C GLN A 20 -2.35 9.83 4.38
N LYS A 21 -1.50 10.85 4.24
CA LYS A 21 -0.15 10.74 3.69
C LYS A 21 0.71 10.15 4.82
N THR A 22 1.02 8.86 4.74
CA THR A 22 1.98 8.22 5.65
C THR A 22 3.36 8.82 5.41
N ARG A 23 3.98 9.38 6.45
CA ARG A 23 5.33 9.96 6.43
C ARG A 23 6.34 8.92 6.89
N PHE A 24 7.61 9.20 6.59
CA PHE A 24 8.75 8.41 7.06
C PHE A 24 8.74 8.31 8.60
N GLY A 25 8.70 7.08 9.14
CA GLY A 25 8.67 6.81 10.58
C GLY A 25 7.27 6.71 11.23
N ASP A 26 6.19 6.84 10.44
CA ASP A 26 4.84 6.60 10.96
C ASP A 26 4.58 5.10 11.13
N GLU A 27 3.88 4.74 12.21
CA GLU A 27 3.35 3.39 12.45
C GLU A 27 2.48 2.94 11.26
N LEU A 28 2.56 1.65 10.92
CA LEU A 28 1.73 1.10 9.85
C LEU A 28 0.24 1.27 10.20
N PRO A 29 -0.60 1.64 9.22
CA PRO A 29 -2.01 1.84 9.50
C PRO A 29 -2.68 0.51 9.86
N HIS A 30 -3.72 0.58 10.67
CA HIS A 30 -4.54 -0.57 11.04
C HIS A 30 -5.83 -0.62 10.19
N PRO A 31 -6.44 -1.81 9.99
CA PRO A 31 -7.71 -1.93 9.31
C PRO A 31 -8.82 -1.18 10.04
N LYS A 32 -9.65 -0.47 9.27
CA LYS A 32 -10.86 0.15 9.81
C LYS A 32 -11.91 -0.93 10.09
N PRO A 33 -12.72 -0.79 11.15
CA PRO A 33 -13.82 -1.71 11.41
C PRO A 33 -14.75 -1.88 10.19
N GLY A 34 -15.14 -3.12 9.89
CA GLY A 34 -16.03 -3.45 8.78
C GLY A 34 -15.38 -3.50 7.40
N VAL A 35 -14.07 -3.26 7.29
CA VAL A 35 -13.33 -3.48 6.04
C VAL A 35 -13.05 -4.97 5.88
N VAL A 36 -13.33 -5.50 4.69
CA VAL A 36 -13.00 -6.88 4.31
C VAL A 36 -11.81 -6.91 3.35
N TYR A 37 -11.04 -8.00 3.43
CA TYR A 37 -9.85 -8.27 2.61
C TYR A 37 -10.08 -9.56 1.83
N PRO A 38 -10.80 -9.52 0.70
CA PRO A 38 -11.29 -10.73 0.03
C PRO A 38 -10.27 -11.40 -0.91
N ILE A 39 -9.13 -10.78 -1.17
CA ILE A 39 -8.16 -11.26 -2.16
C ILE A 39 -7.08 -12.06 -1.45
N LYS A 40 -6.86 -13.30 -1.87
CA LYS A 40 -5.73 -14.10 -1.38
C LYS A 40 -4.46 -13.74 -2.15
N VAL A 41 -3.38 -13.47 -1.41
CA VAL A 41 -2.05 -13.20 -1.94
C VAL A 41 -1.08 -14.21 -1.31
N HIS A 42 -0.33 -14.94 -2.14
CA HIS A 42 0.74 -15.80 -1.63
C HIS A 42 2.08 -15.14 -1.88
N VAL A 43 2.77 -14.71 -0.82
CA VAL A 43 4.12 -14.16 -0.87
C VAL A 43 5.13 -15.31 -0.89
N SER A 44 5.93 -15.38 -1.94
CA SER A 44 6.85 -16.47 -2.23
C SER A 44 8.33 -16.07 -2.20
N GLY A 45 8.63 -14.77 -2.29
CA GLY A 45 10.00 -14.26 -2.29
C GLY A 45 10.07 -12.79 -1.91
N LEU A 46 11.26 -12.38 -1.47
CA LEU A 46 11.59 -11.02 -1.08
C LEU A 46 12.97 -10.68 -1.66
N HIS A 47 13.09 -9.53 -2.33
CA HIS A 47 14.37 -9.04 -2.82
C HIS A 47 14.50 -7.53 -2.66
N TYR A 48 15.76 -7.09 -2.52
CA TYR A 48 16.11 -5.68 -2.42
C TYR A 48 16.78 -5.22 -3.69
N ARG A 49 16.38 -4.07 -4.19
CA ARG A 49 17.11 -3.38 -5.25
C ARG A 49 17.44 -1.98 -4.78
N THR A 50 18.69 -1.60 -4.96
CA THR A 50 19.13 -0.22 -4.75
C THR A 50 18.67 0.60 -5.95
N GLU A 51 17.80 1.58 -5.72
CA GLU A 51 17.32 2.49 -6.75
C GLU A 51 18.01 3.85 -6.66
N ASP A 52 18.49 4.33 -7.81
CA ASP A 52 18.95 5.71 -7.98
C ASP A 52 17.75 6.57 -8.39
N ILE A 53 17.26 7.37 -7.45
CA ILE A 53 16.10 8.25 -7.66
C ILE A 53 16.53 9.70 -7.96
N GLY A 54 17.79 9.91 -8.37
CA GLY A 54 18.33 11.23 -8.68
C GLY A 54 18.64 12.07 -7.43
N THR A 55 18.81 11.43 -6.28
CA THR A 55 19.22 12.03 -5.00
C THR A 55 20.61 11.55 -4.62
N PRO A 56 21.39 12.30 -3.82
CA PRO A 56 22.73 11.87 -3.38
C PRO A 56 22.73 10.63 -2.48
N GLN A 57 21.56 10.15 -2.04
CA GLN A 57 21.37 8.90 -1.32
C GLN A 57 20.64 7.91 -2.23
N ASN A 58 21.18 6.70 -2.34
CA ASN A 58 20.46 5.57 -2.91
C ASN A 58 19.50 5.00 -1.87
N TYR A 59 18.37 4.46 -2.32
CA TYR A 59 17.41 3.80 -1.43
C TYR A 59 17.30 2.34 -1.79
N ASP A 60 17.40 1.48 -0.78
CA ASP A 60 17.05 0.08 -0.94
C ASP A 60 15.53 -0.04 -0.93
N VAL A 61 15.00 -0.51 -2.05
CA VAL A 61 13.58 -0.75 -2.25
C VAL A 61 13.32 -2.23 -2.09
N THR A 62 12.29 -2.55 -1.31
CA THR A 62 11.81 -3.92 -1.13
C THR A 62 10.81 -4.28 -2.21
N TYR A 63 11.07 -5.40 -2.84
CA TYR A 63 10.23 -6.04 -3.84
C TYR A 63 9.82 -7.42 -3.34
N VAL A 64 8.60 -7.82 -3.69
CA VAL A 64 7.98 -9.06 -3.21
C VAL A 64 7.45 -9.84 -4.39
N ASP A 65 7.90 -11.08 -4.55
CA ASP A 65 7.34 -12.01 -5.50
C ASP A 65 6.09 -12.66 -4.91
N ALA A 66 4.95 -12.46 -5.55
CA ALA A 66 3.67 -12.93 -5.05
C ALA A 66 2.78 -13.57 -6.13
N ILE A 67 1.86 -14.42 -5.69
CA ILE A 67 0.76 -14.92 -6.50
C ILE A 67 -0.52 -14.19 -6.09
N LEU A 68 -1.06 -13.41 -7.02
CA LEU A 68 -2.27 -12.60 -6.85
C LEU A 68 -3.32 -13.07 -7.84
N ASN A 69 -4.45 -13.60 -7.35
CA ASN A 69 -5.50 -14.19 -8.19
C ASN A 69 -4.96 -15.22 -9.21
N GLY A 70 -4.00 -16.03 -8.80
CA GLY A 70 -3.37 -17.06 -9.64
C GLY A 70 -2.33 -16.55 -10.64
N LYS A 71 -2.00 -15.26 -10.62
CA LYS A 71 -0.96 -14.65 -11.47
C LYS A 71 0.26 -14.29 -10.66
N LYS A 72 1.46 -14.59 -11.18
CA LYS A 72 2.70 -14.16 -10.56
C LYS A 72 2.91 -12.67 -10.82
N VAL A 73 3.17 -11.92 -9.75
CA VAL A 73 3.36 -10.49 -9.77
C VAL A 73 4.54 -10.11 -8.87
N GLU A 74 5.17 -9.00 -9.22
CA GLU A 74 6.12 -8.32 -8.35
C GLU A 74 5.39 -7.15 -7.68
N LEU A 75 5.45 -7.06 -6.35
CA LEU A 75 4.88 -5.99 -5.55
C LEU A 75 5.99 -5.13 -4.95
N GLN A 76 5.84 -3.81 -5.02
CA GLN A 76 6.75 -2.84 -4.43
C GLN A 76 6.01 -2.03 -3.36
N THR A 77 6.66 -1.72 -2.24
CA THR A 77 6.08 -0.81 -1.25
C THR A 77 5.97 0.62 -1.79
N ARG A 78 4.88 1.32 -1.47
CA ARG A 78 4.63 2.70 -1.98
C ARG A 78 5.51 3.77 -1.30
N SER A 79 6.12 3.46 -0.17
CA SER A 79 6.93 4.40 0.57
C SER A 79 8.39 3.97 0.53
N TYR A 80 9.30 4.93 0.39
CA TYR A 80 10.67 4.85 0.92
C TYR A 80 10.56 4.72 2.45
N SER A 81 10.03 3.60 2.88
CA SER A 81 9.62 3.36 4.25
C SER A 81 10.82 2.78 4.96
N PRO A 82 11.17 3.26 6.15
CA PRO A 82 12.08 2.56 7.04
C PRO A 82 11.35 1.38 7.72
N VAL A 83 10.26 0.87 7.12
CA VAL A 83 9.75 -0.47 7.46
C VAL A 83 10.93 -1.37 7.18
N GLN A 84 11.59 -1.73 8.27
CA GLN A 84 12.61 -2.74 8.27
C GLN A 84 11.96 -3.94 7.57
N PRO A 85 12.47 -4.34 6.41
CA PRO A 85 11.83 -5.36 5.57
C PRO A 85 11.71 -6.74 6.21
N TYR A 86 12.08 -6.87 7.49
CA TYR A 86 12.26 -8.11 8.22
C TYR A 86 10.94 -8.73 8.72
N ASP A 87 9.81 -8.03 8.63
CA ASP A 87 8.51 -8.52 9.15
C ASP A 87 7.57 -9.11 8.09
N LEU A 88 7.87 -8.97 6.78
CA LEU A 88 7.08 -9.63 5.75
C LEU A 88 7.51 -11.08 5.62
N LEU A 89 6.82 -11.96 6.35
CA LEU A 89 7.00 -13.40 6.24
C LEU A 89 6.52 -13.92 4.86
N LEU A 90 7.08 -15.06 4.44
CA LEU A 90 6.53 -15.78 3.30
C LEU A 90 5.23 -16.46 3.70
N GLY A 91 4.29 -16.57 2.76
CA GLY A 91 3.03 -17.28 2.99
C GLY A 91 1.80 -16.54 2.48
N ASP A 92 0.65 -16.93 3.02
CA ASP A 92 -0.64 -16.45 2.56
C ASP A 92 -1.11 -15.23 3.35
N TYR A 93 -1.51 -14.20 2.63
CA TYR A 93 -2.04 -12.94 3.13
C TYR A 93 -3.42 -12.67 2.53
N GLN A 94 -4.21 -11.91 3.28
CA GLN A 94 -5.44 -11.33 2.76
C GLN A 94 -5.17 -9.91 2.29
N ALA A 95 -5.77 -9.53 1.18
CA ALA A 95 -5.59 -8.23 0.57
C ALA A 95 -6.91 -7.62 0.10
N ARG A 96 -6.88 -6.32 -0.14
CA ARG A 96 -7.91 -5.58 -0.86
C ARG A 96 -7.29 -4.67 -1.90
N LEU A 97 -8.00 -4.50 -3.02
CA LEU A 97 -7.67 -3.51 -4.03
C LEU A 97 -8.02 -2.12 -3.50
N LEU A 98 -7.03 -1.22 -3.45
CA LEU A 98 -7.23 0.18 -3.11
C LEU A 98 -7.53 1.03 -4.33
N LYS A 99 -6.77 0.81 -5.40
CA LYS A 99 -6.84 1.64 -6.60
C LYS A 99 -6.44 0.82 -7.82
N ASP A 100 -7.26 0.94 -8.85
CA ASP A 100 -6.97 0.45 -10.18
C ASP A 100 -6.88 1.65 -11.14
N PRO A 101 -5.70 1.97 -11.70
CA PRO A 101 -5.58 3.05 -12.65
C PRO A 101 -6.15 2.70 -14.04
N HIS A 102 -6.47 1.43 -14.29
CA HIS A 102 -6.91 0.95 -15.60
C HIS A 102 -8.43 0.99 -15.76
N LYS A 103 -8.86 1.24 -17.00
CA LYS A 103 -10.28 1.10 -17.39
C LYS A 103 -10.65 -0.34 -17.74
N THR A 104 -9.64 -1.19 -17.99
CA THR A 104 -9.80 -2.58 -18.41
C THR A 104 -9.34 -3.52 -17.31
N LYS A 105 -10.14 -4.56 -17.02
CA LYS A 105 -9.92 -5.48 -15.90
C LYS A 105 -8.70 -6.41 -16.03
N SER A 106 -8.04 -6.44 -17.18
CA SER A 106 -6.96 -7.39 -17.47
C SER A 106 -5.57 -6.87 -17.09
N ALA A 107 -5.40 -5.56 -16.92
CA ALA A 107 -4.12 -4.95 -16.62
C ALA A 107 -3.85 -4.93 -15.11
N LEU A 108 -2.75 -5.54 -14.67
CA LEU A 108 -2.38 -5.59 -13.24
C LEU A 108 -1.35 -4.54 -12.83
N LEU A 109 -0.46 -4.12 -13.75
CA LEU A 109 0.61 -3.17 -13.44
C LEU A 109 0.03 -1.91 -12.80
N PHE A 110 0.69 -1.34 -11.80
CA PHE A 110 0.27 -0.14 -11.08
C PHE A 110 -1.03 -0.23 -10.27
N GLN A 111 -1.68 -1.41 -10.18
CA GLN A 111 -2.74 -1.60 -9.20
C GLN A 111 -2.16 -1.51 -7.79
N GLU A 112 -2.85 -0.78 -6.91
CA GLU A 112 -2.45 -0.58 -5.52
C GLU A 112 -3.31 -1.47 -4.61
N TYR A 113 -2.65 -2.17 -3.69
CA TYR A 113 -3.26 -3.09 -2.74
C TYR A 113 -2.90 -2.72 -1.30
N GLU A 114 -3.76 -3.14 -0.37
CA GLU A 114 -3.43 -3.26 1.05
C GLU A 114 -3.46 -4.72 1.45
N LEU A 115 -2.34 -5.23 1.97
CA LEU A 115 -2.21 -6.54 2.59
C LEU A 115 -2.41 -6.40 4.09
N LEU A 116 -3.18 -7.31 4.68
CA LEU A 116 -3.36 -7.45 6.12
C LEU A 116 -2.27 -8.38 6.67
N LEU A 117 -1.40 -7.85 7.51
CA LEU A 117 -0.31 -8.57 8.14
C LEU A 117 -0.78 -9.33 9.41
N PRO A 118 -0.01 -10.33 9.90
CA PRO A 118 -0.36 -11.12 11.08
C PRO A 118 -0.53 -10.30 12.37
N ASP A 119 0.17 -9.19 12.47
CA ASP A 119 0.10 -8.23 13.58
C ASP A 119 -1.08 -7.25 13.46
N ASN A 120 -1.98 -7.49 12.49
CA ASN A 120 -3.14 -6.65 12.17
C ASN A 120 -2.78 -5.24 11.68
N THR A 121 -1.55 -5.04 11.18
CA THR A 121 -1.18 -3.82 10.45
C THR A 121 -1.38 -3.99 8.94
N LEU A 122 -1.35 -2.88 8.21
CA LEU A 122 -1.58 -2.84 6.77
C LEU A 122 -0.32 -2.45 5.99
N TRP A 123 0.06 -3.32 5.07
CA TRP A 123 1.12 -3.05 4.13
C TRP A 123 0.56 -2.61 2.78
N ARG A 124 0.92 -1.41 2.34
CA ARG A 124 0.52 -0.84 1.04
C ARG A 124 1.56 -1.13 -0.02
N CYS A 125 1.12 -1.73 -1.11
CA CYS A 125 1.99 -2.10 -2.22
C CYS A 125 1.37 -1.81 -3.58
N THR A 126 2.22 -1.72 -4.58
CA THR A 126 1.88 -1.50 -5.99
C THR A 126 2.44 -2.64 -6.82
N VAL A 127 1.69 -3.11 -7.81
CA VAL A 127 2.21 -4.08 -8.78
C VAL A 127 3.23 -3.39 -9.70
N THR A 128 4.47 -3.84 -9.71
CA THR A 128 5.56 -3.30 -10.57
C THR A 128 5.96 -4.25 -11.69
N GLY A 129 5.67 -5.54 -11.54
CA GLY A 129 6.03 -6.57 -12.51
C GLY A 129 4.98 -7.67 -12.60
N ILE A 130 4.97 -8.36 -13.74
CA ILE A 130 4.15 -9.55 -13.99
C ILE A 130 5.07 -10.57 -14.65
N SER A 131 5.01 -11.83 -14.21
CA SER A 131 5.78 -12.93 -14.78
C SER A 131 4.89 -14.12 -15.13
N GLU A 132 5.37 -14.95 -16.06
CA GLU A 132 4.68 -16.16 -16.55
C GLU A 132 4.87 -17.38 -15.61
#